data_AF-A0A959Q1T6-F1
#
_entry.id   AF-A0A959Q1T6-F1
#
_cell.length_a   1.000
_cell.length_b   1.000
_cell.length_c   1.000
_cell.angle_alpha   90.00
_cell.angle_beta   90.00
_cell.angle_gamma   90.00
#
_symmetry.space_group_name_H-M   'P 1'
#
loop_
_entity.id
_entity.type
_entity.pdbx_description
1 polymer ?
#
loop_
_entity_poly.entity_id
_entity_poly.type
_entity_poly.pdbx_seq_one_letter_code
_entity_poly.pdbx_strand_id
1 'polypeptide(L)'
;MDLTLIISIATSVMSLLVALISVIIMYRSVKISQKGLEKTLEEMEDYTISENLEIHVQVVNAIRQHQSQLPPNIHDPDYVMTEEVNRRIRMFWFSIFDEWFVCNTEGKFMTDYWEKYYKYGLLPVMKRPVFTQAIKKMIEVDHITFLGQVRAFSKSLNEVHQMVKGEDLIDYANIEFISPTHKP
;
A
#
# COMPACT_ATOMS: atom_id res chain seq x y z
N MET A 1 67.68 35.79 -10.24
CA MET A 1 66.31 35.22 -10.28
C MET A 1 65.36 36.40 -10.39
N ASP A 2 64.65 36.51 -11.52
CA ASP A 2 63.81 37.67 -11.81
C ASP A 2 62.59 37.75 -10.90
N LEU A 3 62.30 38.96 -10.40
CA LEU A 3 61.19 39.26 -9.49
C LEU A 3 59.82 38.84 -10.08
N THR A 4 59.67 38.94 -11.40
CA THR A 4 58.47 38.52 -12.15
C THR A 4 58.22 37.01 -12.09
N LEU A 5 59.28 36.20 -12.10
CA LEU A 5 59.18 34.74 -11.97
C LEU A 5 58.69 34.34 -10.56
N ILE A 6 59.19 35.02 -9.52
CA ILE A 6 58.80 34.78 -8.12
C ILE A 6 57.31 35.12 -7.92
N ILE A 7 56.85 36.27 -8.45
CA ILE A 7 55.45 36.69 -8.36
C ILE A 7 54.53 35.73 -9.13
N SER A 8 54.94 35.27 -10.32
CA SER A 8 54.18 34.30 -11.11
C SER A 8 54.03 32.95 -10.40
N ILE A 9 55.08 32.46 -9.73
CA ILE A 9 55.02 31.21 -8.97
C ILE A 9 54.10 31.38 -7.76
N ALA A 10 54.24 32.49 -7.01
CA ALA A 10 53.40 32.76 -5.85
C ALA A 10 51.90 32.86 -6.19
N THR A 11 51.55 33.53 -7.29
CA THR A 11 50.16 33.65 -7.77
C THR A 11 49.58 32.32 -8.24
N SER A 12 50.39 31.48 -8.88
CA SER A 12 49.98 30.12 -9.31
C SER A 12 49.70 29.21 -8.11
N VAL A 13 50.56 29.25 -7.08
CA VAL A 13 50.38 28.48 -5.85
C VAL A 13 49.14 28.96 -5.08
N MET A 14 48.93 30.27 -4.99
CA MET A 14 47.73 30.83 -4.35
C MET A 14 46.44 30.44 -5.09
N SER A 15 46.45 30.44 -6.43
CA SER A 15 45.30 30.02 -7.22
C SER A 15 44.97 28.54 -7.02
N LEU A 16 46.00 27.69 -6.92
CA LEU A 16 45.83 26.27 -6.61
C LEU A 16 45.22 26.05 -5.22
N LEU A 17 45.66 26.81 -4.21
CA LEU A 17 45.12 26.74 -2.85
C LEU A 17 43.65 27.17 -2.80
N VAL A 18 43.29 28.25 -3.49
CA VAL A 18 41.90 28.71 -3.58
C VAL A 18 41.03 27.66 -4.25
N ALA A 19 41.47 27.06 -5.36
CA ALA A 19 40.74 26.01 -6.06
C ALA A 19 40.49 24.78 -5.16
N LEU A 20 41.49 24.35 -4.40
CA LEU A 20 41.36 23.23 -3.45
C LEU A 20 40.36 23.54 -2.34
N ILE A 21 40.40 24.76 -1.77
CA ILE A 21 39.45 25.20 -0.74
C ILE A 21 38.03 25.24 -1.31
N SER A 22 37.84 25.75 -2.53
CA SER A 22 36.54 25.80 -3.20
C SER A 22 35.94 24.41 -3.41
N VAL A 23 36.74 23.42 -3.81
CA VAL A 23 36.29 22.02 -3.96
C VAL A 23 35.85 21.43 -2.62
N ILE A 24 36.60 21.69 -1.54
CA ILE A 24 36.26 21.20 -0.20
C ILE A 24 34.93 21.83 0.29
N ILE A 25 34.73 23.13 0.08
CA ILE A 25 33.49 23.82 0.45
C ILE A 25 32.31 23.28 -0.37
N MET A 26 32.48 23.11 -1.68
CA MET A 26 31.46 22.58 -2.57
C MET A 26 31.06 21.15 -2.19
N TYR A 27 32.03 20.27 -1.91
CA TYR A 27 31.76 18.92 -1.43
C TYR A 27 30.97 18.89 -0.12
N ARG A 28 31.34 19.75 0.85
CA ARG A 28 30.61 19.87 2.11
C ARG A 28 29.18 20.40 1.90
N SER A 29 29.02 21.40 1.03
CA SER A 29 27.71 21.97 0.72
C SER A 29 26.78 20.95 0.09
N VAL A 30 27.26 20.16 -0.89
CA VAL A 30 26.48 19.05 -1.49
C VAL A 30 26.08 18.03 -0.44
N LYS A 31 27.01 17.61 0.44
CA LYS A 31 26.72 16.62 1.48
C LYS A 31 25.70 17.12 2.52
N ILE A 32 25.74 18.40 2.87
CA ILE A 32 24.75 19.03 3.77
C ILE A 32 23.39 19.12 3.08
N SER A 33 23.36 19.47 1.79
CA SER A 33 22.13 19.53 1.00
C SER A 33 21.46 18.16 0.88
N GLN A 34 22.24 17.09 0.70
CA GLN A 34 21.71 15.71 0.66
C GLN A 34 21.08 15.32 1.99
N LYS A 35 21.77 15.57 3.11
CA LYS A 35 21.22 15.31 4.45
C LYS A 35 19.96 16.12 4.75
N GLY A 36 19.91 17.37 4.27
CA GLY A 36 18.73 18.22 4.39
C GLY A 36 17.54 17.62 3.63
N LEU A 37 17.76 17.17 2.39
CA LEU A 37 16.74 16.53 1.57
C LEU A 37 16.24 15.22 2.16
N GLU A 38 17.14 14.36 2.67
CA GLU A 38 16.78 13.12 3.36
C GLU A 38 15.88 13.41 4.58
N LYS A 39 16.25 14.40 5.42
CA LYS A 39 15.44 14.78 6.57
C LYS A 39 14.07 15.35 6.19
N THR A 40 13.99 16.12 5.11
CA THR A 40 12.71 16.65 4.61
C THR A 40 11.82 15.54 4.04
N LEU A 41 12.42 14.52 3.40
CA LEU A 41 11.69 13.32 2.96
C LEU A 41 11.18 12.53 4.17
N GLU A 42 12.00 12.30 5.20
CA GLU A 42 11.57 11.65 6.44
C GLU A 42 10.45 12.43 7.16
N GLU A 43 10.53 13.76 7.22
CA GLU A 43 9.49 14.60 7.84
C GLU A 43 8.18 14.62 7.02
N MET A 44 8.27 14.59 5.68
CA MET A 44 7.10 14.45 4.81
C MET A 44 6.49 13.04 4.91
N GLU A 45 7.32 12.01 5.06
CA GLU A 45 6.88 10.64 5.34
C GLU A 45 6.12 10.59 6.67
N ASP A 46 6.66 11.14 7.76
CA ASP A 46 6.01 11.17 9.08
C ASP A 46 4.68 11.95 9.09
N TYR A 47 4.59 13.06 8.35
CA TYR A 47 3.34 13.82 8.23
C TYR A 47 2.25 13.00 7.50
N THR A 48 2.61 12.40 6.37
CA THR A 48 1.72 11.55 5.55
C THR A 48 1.29 10.30 6.35
N ILE A 49 2.19 9.73 7.15
CA ILE A 49 1.88 8.62 8.06
C ILE A 49 0.81 9.02 9.07
N SER A 50 0.84 10.23 9.62
CA SER A 50 -0.11 10.63 10.67
C SER A 50 -1.55 10.80 10.15
N GLU A 51 -1.74 11.40 8.98
CA GLU A 51 -3.05 11.55 8.34
C GLU A 51 -3.59 10.19 7.86
N ASN A 52 -2.71 9.36 7.28
CA ASN A 52 -3.08 8.03 6.80
C ASN A 52 -3.38 7.05 7.94
N LEU A 53 -2.71 7.19 9.09
CA LEU A 53 -2.97 6.38 10.28
C LEU A 53 -4.41 6.56 10.78
N GLU A 54 -4.97 7.77 10.69
CA GLU A 54 -6.36 8.00 11.08
C GLU A 54 -7.33 7.20 10.20
N ILE A 55 -7.11 7.21 8.88
CA ILE A 55 -7.90 6.43 7.90
C ILE A 55 -7.77 4.94 8.20
N HIS A 56 -6.55 4.44 8.39
CA HIS A 56 -6.30 3.04 8.77
C HIS A 56 -7.02 2.63 10.06
N VAL A 57 -6.98 3.48 11.10
CA VAL A 57 -7.66 3.23 12.37
C VAL A 57 -9.18 3.15 12.16
N GLN A 58 -9.75 4.03 11.35
CA GLN A 58 -11.18 4.00 11.02
C GLN A 58 -11.56 2.70 10.29
N VAL A 59 -10.76 2.26 9.31
CA VAL A 59 -11.03 1.02 8.57
C VAL A 59 -10.87 -0.22 9.46
N VAL A 60 -9.83 -0.30 10.29
CA VAL A 60 -9.65 -1.38 11.27
C VAL A 60 -10.81 -1.43 12.26
N ASN A 61 -11.31 -0.28 12.70
CA ASN A 61 -12.47 -0.21 13.59
C ASN A 61 -13.75 -0.68 12.88
N ALA A 62 -13.97 -0.30 11.62
CA ALA A 62 -15.11 -0.77 10.83
C ALA A 62 -15.05 -2.30 10.63
N ILE A 63 -13.88 -2.84 10.32
CA ILE A 63 -13.65 -4.29 10.20
C ILE A 63 -14.02 -5.01 11.51
N ARG A 64 -13.50 -4.53 12.65
CA ARG A 64 -13.78 -5.11 13.97
C ARG A 64 -15.25 -5.00 14.35
N GLN A 65 -15.89 -3.88 14.01
CA GLN A 65 -17.32 -3.66 14.24
C GLN A 65 -18.16 -4.65 13.43
N HIS A 66 -17.82 -4.87 12.16
CA HIS A 66 -18.51 -5.88 11.35
C HIS A 66 -18.32 -7.28 11.92
N GLN A 67 -17.12 -7.63 12.37
CA GLN A 67 -16.84 -8.92 12.98
C GLN A 67 -17.59 -9.13 14.30
N SER A 68 -17.70 -8.11 15.17
CA SER A 68 -18.38 -8.23 16.47
C SER A 68 -19.89 -8.39 16.35
N GLN A 69 -20.46 -7.99 15.22
CA GLN A 69 -21.89 -8.11 14.92
C GLN A 69 -22.26 -9.45 14.28
N LEU A 70 -21.28 -10.32 14.02
CA LEU A 70 -21.54 -11.65 13.48
C LEU A 70 -21.94 -12.61 14.61
N PRO A 71 -22.93 -13.49 14.37
CA PRO A 71 -23.31 -14.49 15.35
C PRO A 71 -22.15 -15.42 15.69
N PRO A 72 -22.02 -15.87 16.96
CA PRO A 72 -20.93 -16.75 17.37
C PRO A 72 -20.96 -18.11 16.66
N ASN A 73 -22.14 -18.54 16.22
CA ASN A 73 -22.39 -19.80 15.51
C ASN A 73 -22.27 -19.68 13.98
N ILE A 74 -21.75 -18.56 13.44
CA ILE A 74 -21.57 -18.37 11.99
C ILE A 74 -20.59 -19.38 11.35
N HIS A 75 -19.90 -20.18 12.16
CA HIS A 75 -18.99 -21.22 11.74
C HIS A 75 -19.63 -22.61 11.69
N ASP A 76 -20.85 -22.76 12.20
CA ASP A 76 -21.53 -24.04 12.22
C ASP A 76 -21.92 -24.43 10.78
N PRO A 77 -21.67 -25.68 10.34
CA PRO A 77 -22.01 -26.13 8.99
C PRO A 77 -23.49 -25.98 8.65
N ASP A 78 -24.35 -26.09 9.67
CA ASP A 78 -25.81 -25.99 9.54
C ASP A 78 -26.32 -24.54 9.72
N TYR A 79 -25.41 -23.56 9.85
CA TYR A 79 -25.79 -22.16 10.00
C TYR A 79 -26.47 -21.63 8.73
N VAL A 80 -27.73 -21.24 8.85
CA VAL A 80 -28.47 -20.63 7.75
C VAL A 80 -28.15 -19.13 7.70
N MET A 81 -27.51 -18.72 6.61
CA MET A 81 -27.15 -17.32 6.36
C MET A 81 -28.39 -16.45 6.27
N THR A 82 -28.51 -15.45 7.15
CA THR A 82 -29.54 -14.43 7.03
C THR A 82 -29.12 -13.31 6.08
N GLU A 83 -30.07 -12.58 5.52
CA GLU A 83 -29.78 -11.41 4.67
C GLU A 83 -28.96 -10.34 5.42
N GLU A 84 -29.22 -10.15 6.71
CA GLU A 84 -28.48 -9.20 7.53
C GLU A 84 -27.01 -9.61 7.68
N VAL A 85 -26.75 -10.89 7.97
CA VAL A 85 -25.38 -11.39 8.12
C VAL A 85 -24.64 -11.38 6.78
N ASN A 86 -25.31 -11.74 5.69
CA ASN A 86 -24.78 -11.61 4.33
C ASN A 86 -24.39 -10.15 4.03
N ARG A 87 -25.26 -9.18 4.34
CA ARG A 87 -24.96 -7.75 4.19
C ARG A 87 -23.74 -7.33 5.01
N ARG A 88 -23.60 -7.79 6.26
CA ARG A 88 -22.44 -7.50 7.11
C ARG A 88 -21.14 -8.06 6.54
N ILE A 89 -21.16 -9.28 6.00
CA ILE A 89 -19.98 -9.88 5.34
C ILE A 89 -19.62 -9.10 4.07
N ARG A 90 -20.60 -8.64 3.29
CA ARG A 90 -20.34 -7.78 2.12
C ARG A 90 -19.69 -6.46 2.53
N MET A 91 -20.22 -5.79 3.55
CA MET A 91 -19.64 -4.53 4.07
C MET A 91 -18.20 -4.74 4.57
N PHE A 92 -17.94 -5.85 5.27
CA PHE A 92 -16.58 -6.25 5.63
C PHE A 92 -15.66 -6.31 4.40
N TRP A 93 -16.08 -6.96 3.31
CA TRP A 93 -15.26 -7.05 2.10
C TRP A 93 -15.05 -5.73 1.39
N PHE A 94 -16.03 -4.81 1.42
CA PHE A 94 -15.82 -3.44 0.95
C PHE A 94 -14.79 -2.71 1.80
N SER A 95 -14.83 -2.83 3.13
CA SER A 95 -13.79 -2.23 4.00
C SER A 95 -12.39 -2.79 3.72
N ILE A 96 -12.28 -4.09 3.43
CA ILE A 96 -11.01 -4.70 3.02
C ILE A 96 -10.55 -4.16 1.66
N PHE A 97 -11.48 -3.95 0.72
CA PHE A 97 -11.15 -3.35 -0.56
C PHE A 97 -10.68 -1.91 -0.42
N ASP A 98 -11.37 -1.08 0.38
CA ASP A 98 -11.01 0.32 0.59
C ASP A 98 -9.58 0.42 1.16
N GLU A 99 -9.26 -0.41 2.15
CA GLU A 99 -7.92 -0.52 2.74
C GLU A 99 -6.87 -0.95 1.71
N TRP A 100 -7.16 -2.00 0.95
CA TRP A 100 -6.29 -2.49 -0.11
C TRP A 100 -6.05 -1.40 -1.16
N PHE A 101 -7.11 -0.70 -1.57
CA PHE A 101 -7.06 0.33 -2.58
C PHE A 101 -6.15 1.48 -2.14
N VAL A 102 -6.40 2.04 -0.95
CA VAL A 102 -5.56 3.10 -0.35
C VAL A 102 -4.09 2.67 -0.29
N CYS A 103 -3.83 1.45 0.20
CA CYS A 103 -2.46 0.92 0.27
C CYS A 103 -1.75 0.79 -1.08
N ASN A 104 -2.52 0.54 -2.16
CA ASN A 104 -1.97 0.34 -3.50
C ASN A 104 -1.97 1.62 -4.35
N THR A 105 -2.66 2.69 -3.92
CA THR A 105 -2.70 3.96 -4.66
C THR A 105 -1.86 5.08 -4.05
N GLU A 106 -1.61 5.06 -2.73
CA GLU A 106 -0.93 6.16 -2.03
C GLU A 106 0.61 6.03 -1.95
N GLY A 107 1.20 5.27 -2.87
CA GLY A 107 2.66 5.15 -3.01
C GLY A 107 3.29 4.00 -2.23
N LYS A 108 4.60 3.83 -2.41
CA LYS A 108 5.36 2.63 -2.02
C LYS A 108 5.27 2.31 -0.52
N PHE A 109 5.24 3.34 0.33
CA PHE A 109 5.19 3.17 1.79
C PHE A 109 3.89 2.48 2.25
N MET A 110 2.76 2.90 1.71
CA MET A 110 1.45 2.33 2.06
C MET A 110 1.31 0.90 1.51
N THR A 111 1.95 0.62 0.37
CA THR A 111 2.03 -0.75 -0.18
C THR A 111 2.77 -1.69 0.78
N ASP A 112 3.84 -1.21 1.42
CA ASP A 112 4.58 -1.97 2.43
C ASP A 112 3.70 -2.32 3.66
N TYR A 113 2.74 -1.47 4.03
CA TYR A 113 1.81 -1.74 5.14
C TYR A 113 0.86 -2.88 4.81
N TRP A 114 0.32 -2.90 3.60
CA TRP A 114 -0.53 -4.01 3.14
C TRP A 114 0.21 -5.35 3.22
N GLU A 115 1.41 -5.40 2.64
CA GLU A 115 2.20 -6.62 2.57
C GLU A 115 2.67 -7.09 3.96
N LYS A 116 3.03 -6.17 4.86
CA LYS A 116 3.56 -6.52 6.19
C LYS A 116 2.48 -6.87 7.22
N TYR A 117 1.31 -6.23 7.16
CA TYR A 117 0.32 -6.30 8.25
C TYR A 117 -1.05 -6.78 7.81
N TYR A 118 -1.67 -6.14 6.82
CA TYR A 118 -3.05 -6.42 6.45
C TYR A 118 -3.23 -7.80 5.81
N LYS A 119 -2.31 -8.19 4.92
CA LYS A 119 -2.29 -9.50 4.27
C LYS A 119 -2.36 -10.64 5.28
N TYR A 120 -1.55 -10.55 6.34
CA TYR A 120 -1.50 -11.55 7.41
C TYR A 120 -2.73 -11.51 8.32
N GLY A 121 -3.29 -10.31 8.57
CA GLY A 121 -4.54 -10.14 9.30
C GLY A 121 -5.74 -10.81 8.63
N LEU A 122 -5.71 -10.98 7.31
CA LEU A 122 -6.74 -11.67 6.54
C LEU A 122 -6.70 -13.20 6.63
N LEU A 123 -5.58 -13.80 7.06
CA LEU A 123 -5.43 -15.27 7.08
C LEU A 123 -6.52 -16.00 7.88
N PRO A 124 -6.93 -15.54 9.10
CA PRO A 124 -8.01 -16.19 9.85
C PRO A 124 -9.37 -16.07 9.17
N VAL A 125 -9.59 -14.99 8.41
CA VAL A 125 -10.83 -14.77 7.63
C VAL A 125 -10.86 -15.70 6.43
N MET A 126 -9.75 -15.83 5.71
CA MET A 126 -9.62 -16.73 4.55
C MET A 126 -9.77 -18.22 4.90
N LYS A 127 -9.62 -18.60 6.18
CA LYS A 127 -9.91 -19.97 6.64
C LYS A 127 -11.41 -20.27 6.71
N ARG A 128 -12.27 -19.25 6.73
CA ARG A 128 -13.71 -19.36 7.03
C ARG A 128 -14.53 -19.39 5.73
N PRO A 129 -15.17 -20.52 5.39
CA PRO A 129 -15.93 -20.67 4.14
C PRO A 129 -16.98 -19.59 3.92
N VAL A 130 -17.62 -19.15 5.00
CA VAL A 130 -18.67 -18.13 4.97
C VAL A 130 -18.19 -16.79 4.38
N PHE A 131 -16.93 -16.42 4.63
CA PHE A 131 -16.35 -15.20 4.08
C PHE A 131 -15.85 -15.41 2.65
N THR A 132 -15.17 -16.53 2.40
CA THR A 132 -14.58 -16.83 1.08
C THR A 132 -15.65 -17.09 0.02
N GLN A 133 -16.74 -17.78 0.36
CA GLN A 133 -17.88 -17.96 -0.54
C GLN A 133 -18.59 -16.64 -0.82
N ALA A 134 -18.70 -15.74 0.16
CA ALA A 134 -19.34 -14.45 -0.03
C ALA A 134 -18.56 -13.57 -1.01
N ILE A 135 -17.24 -13.43 -0.86
CA ILE A 135 -16.44 -12.62 -1.81
C ILE A 135 -16.37 -13.25 -3.19
N LYS A 136 -16.30 -14.59 -3.26
CA LYS A 136 -16.38 -15.32 -4.53
C LYS A 136 -17.71 -15.05 -5.25
N LYS A 137 -18.84 -15.14 -4.54
CA LYS A 137 -20.16 -14.79 -5.08
C LYS A 137 -20.22 -13.33 -5.53
N MET A 138 -19.71 -12.39 -4.73
CA MET A 138 -19.70 -10.97 -5.09
C MET A 138 -18.98 -10.72 -6.43
N ILE A 139 -17.88 -11.41 -6.68
CA ILE A 139 -17.04 -11.18 -7.87
C ILE A 139 -17.54 -11.99 -9.07
N GLU A 140 -17.76 -13.29 -8.91
CA GLU A 140 -18.03 -14.21 -10.02
C GLU A 140 -19.51 -14.27 -10.41
N VAL A 141 -20.43 -14.00 -9.47
CA VAL A 141 -21.88 -14.13 -9.69
C VAL A 141 -22.57 -12.77 -9.73
N ASP A 142 -22.28 -11.90 -8.76
CA ASP A 142 -22.90 -10.58 -8.67
C ASP A 142 -22.17 -9.52 -9.53
N HIS A 143 -21.01 -9.87 -10.11
CA HIS A 143 -20.18 -9.01 -10.96
C HIS A 143 -19.82 -7.66 -10.33
N ILE A 144 -19.53 -7.63 -9.02
CA ILE A 144 -19.08 -6.42 -8.32
C ILE A 144 -17.69 -6.01 -8.84
N THR A 145 -17.60 -4.78 -9.34
CA THR A 145 -16.41 -4.31 -10.09
C THR A 145 -15.31 -3.71 -9.22
N PHE A 146 -15.58 -3.39 -7.94
CA PHE A 146 -14.63 -2.78 -7.01
C PHE A 146 -13.85 -1.61 -7.64
N LEU A 147 -14.58 -0.58 -8.09
CA LEU A 147 -14.04 0.59 -8.79
C LEU A 147 -13.23 0.24 -10.06
N GLY A 148 -13.56 -0.87 -10.72
CA GLY A 148 -12.84 -1.37 -11.90
C GLY A 148 -11.52 -2.08 -11.56
N GLN A 149 -11.18 -2.26 -10.27
CA GLN A 149 -9.95 -2.87 -9.79
C GLN A 149 -10.11 -4.35 -9.41
N VAL A 150 -11.25 -4.97 -9.72
CA VAL A 150 -11.56 -6.37 -9.34
C VAL A 150 -10.43 -7.35 -9.67
N ARG A 151 -9.73 -7.21 -10.80
CA ARG A 151 -8.64 -8.12 -11.19
C ARG A 151 -7.43 -8.01 -10.26
N ALA A 152 -6.99 -6.79 -9.97
CA ALA A 152 -5.85 -6.54 -9.10
C ALA A 152 -6.18 -6.91 -7.65
N PHE A 153 -7.39 -6.60 -7.20
CA PHE A 153 -7.87 -7.00 -5.89
C PHE A 153 -7.97 -8.52 -5.75
N SER A 154 -8.58 -9.20 -6.74
CA SER A 154 -8.68 -10.68 -6.77
C SER A 154 -7.31 -11.34 -6.73
N LYS A 155 -6.30 -10.73 -7.37
CA LYS A 155 -4.91 -11.20 -7.27
C LYS A 155 -4.38 -11.15 -5.86
N SER A 156 -4.56 -10.02 -5.18
CA SER A 156 -4.16 -9.92 -3.79
C SER A 156 -4.89 -10.92 -2.90
N LEU A 157 -6.20 -11.13 -3.11
CA LEU A 157 -6.99 -12.11 -2.37
C LEU A 157 -6.52 -13.55 -2.64
N ASN A 158 -6.22 -13.91 -3.89
CA ASN A 158 -5.70 -15.23 -4.25
C ASN A 158 -4.34 -15.49 -3.60
N GLU A 159 -3.44 -14.50 -3.58
CA GLU A 159 -2.16 -14.64 -2.87
C GLU A 159 -2.38 -14.99 -1.38
N VAL A 160 -3.31 -14.31 -0.71
CA VAL A 160 -3.62 -14.62 0.71
C VAL A 160 -4.27 -15.99 0.84
N HIS A 161 -5.19 -16.36 -0.06
CA HIS A 161 -5.89 -17.63 0.00
C HIS A 161 -4.96 -18.82 -0.28
N GLN A 162 -4.01 -18.69 -1.21
CA GLN A 162 -2.97 -19.67 -1.47
C GLN A 162 -2.13 -19.94 -0.21
N MET A 163 -1.81 -18.92 0.59
CA MET A 163 -1.09 -19.11 1.87
C MET A 163 -1.87 -19.97 2.88
N VAL A 164 -3.20 -20.05 2.75
CA VAL A 164 -4.08 -20.76 3.68
C VAL A 164 -4.51 -22.12 3.16
N LYS A 165 -4.83 -22.23 1.87
CA LYS A 165 -5.46 -23.40 1.25
C LYS A 165 -4.63 -24.03 0.14
N GLY A 166 -3.58 -23.35 -0.34
CA GLY A 166 -2.75 -23.82 -1.45
C GLY A 166 -3.41 -23.70 -2.83
N GLU A 167 -4.54 -23.01 -2.93
CA GLU A 167 -5.31 -22.84 -4.16
C GLU A 167 -5.85 -21.42 -4.31
N ASP A 168 -6.19 -21.05 -5.54
CA ASP A 168 -6.84 -19.76 -5.85
C ASP A 168 -8.28 -19.73 -5.33
N LEU A 169 -8.67 -18.59 -4.77
CA LEU A 169 -10.04 -18.37 -4.31
C LEU A 169 -10.98 -18.08 -5.49
N ILE A 170 -10.51 -17.18 -6.37
CA ILE A 170 -11.24 -16.61 -7.50
C ILE A 170 -10.59 -17.09 -8.78
N ASP A 171 -11.39 -17.59 -9.71
CA ASP A 171 -10.93 -17.93 -11.04
C ASP A 171 -11.07 -16.73 -11.98
N TYR A 172 -9.94 -16.25 -12.50
CA TYR A 172 -9.92 -15.12 -13.43
C TYR A 172 -10.66 -15.39 -14.74
N ALA A 173 -10.85 -16.66 -15.11
CA ALA A 173 -11.61 -17.01 -16.30
C ALA A 173 -13.08 -16.56 -16.21
N ASN A 174 -13.61 -16.40 -15.00
CA ASN A 174 -15.00 -16.02 -14.75
C ASN A 174 -15.20 -14.51 -14.53
N ILE A 175 -14.14 -13.70 -14.59
CA ILE A 175 -14.26 -12.24 -14.48
C ILE A 175 -14.59 -11.70 -15.88
N GLU A 176 -15.87 -11.72 -16.25
CA GLU A 176 -16.35 -11.12 -17.51
C GLU A 176 -16.16 -9.59 -17.47
N PHE A 177 -15.52 -9.06 -18.50
CA PHE A 177 -15.36 -7.62 -18.68
C PHE A 177 -16.70 -7.00 -19.10
N ILE A 178 -17.36 -6.26 -18.21
CA ILE A 178 -18.19 -5.14 -18.66
C ILE A 178 -17.22 -4.04 -19.07
N SER A 179 -16.77 -4.10 -20.33
CA SER A 179 -16.09 -2.97 -20.95
C SER A 179 -17.01 -1.74 -20.80
N PRO A 180 -16.52 -0.57 -20.35
CA PRO A 180 -17.30 0.63 -20.43
C PRO A 180 -17.51 0.88 -21.92
N THR A 181 -18.70 0.51 -22.42
CA THR A 181 -19.15 0.90 -23.74
C THR A 181 -19.32 2.41 -23.69
N HIS A 182 -18.23 3.09 -24.02
CA HIS A 182 -18.20 4.49 -24.36
C HIS A 182 -19.19 4.65 -25.53
N LYS A 183 -20.39 5.14 -25.23
CA LYS A 183 -21.23 5.76 -26.25
C LYS A 183 -21.06 7.28 -26.10
N PRO A 184 -20.65 7.96 -27.18
CA PRO A 184 -20.55 9.41 -27.23
C PRO A 184 -21.92 10.09 -27.03
#